data_AF-A0AAJ6TUJ3-F1
#
_entry.id   AF-A0AAJ6TUJ3-F1
#
_cell.length_a   1.000
_cell.length_b   1.000
_cell.length_c   1.000
_cell.angle_alpha   90.00
_cell.angle_beta   90.00
_cell.angle_gamma   90.00
#
_symmetry.space_group_name_H-M   'P 1'
#
loop_
_entity.id
_entity.type
_entity.pdbx_description
1 polymer ?
#
loop_
_entity_poly.entity_id
_entity_poly.type
_entity_poly.pdbx_seq_one_letter_code
_entity_poly.pdbx_strand_id
1 'polypeptide(L)'
;MDEGMQPFQQSLIELENEAEHLLLARNQVIENDKERNGNREALTALRKRARTTKTSIKSPFESIMKDIGKSGSRTAPLVKEICGTCGNHDEKEKTWMMFPGSDVFACIPFHATHTILDKYQERLEYEAKKLQSYVKEKTFLISEKGVLADMISPGVLRSLVTLTDKPK
;
A
#
# COMPACT_ATOMS: atom_id res chain seq x y z
N MET A 1 -14.41 -44.84 -9.00
CA MET A 1 -13.62 -44.37 -7.86
C MET A 1 -14.36 -44.79 -6.60
N ASP A 2 -13.64 -45.16 -5.55
CA ASP A 2 -14.24 -45.51 -4.26
C ASP A 2 -15.02 -44.29 -3.72
N GLU A 3 -16.26 -44.46 -3.25
CA GLU A 3 -17.13 -43.33 -2.85
C GLU A 3 -16.52 -42.51 -1.70
N GLY A 4 -15.67 -43.13 -0.89
CA GLY A 4 -14.91 -42.46 0.17
C GLY A 4 -13.77 -41.55 -0.32
N MET A 5 -13.32 -41.64 -1.59
CA MET A 5 -12.19 -40.86 -2.13
C MET A 5 -12.58 -39.48 -2.69
N GLN A 6 -13.83 -39.30 -3.12
CA GLN A 6 -14.29 -38.02 -3.68
C GLN A 6 -14.19 -36.85 -2.69
N PRO A 7 -14.58 -36.99 -1.39
CA PRO A 7 -14.44 -35.90 -0.42
C PRO A 7 -12.98 -35.48 -0.18
N PHE A 8 -12.04 -36.43 -0.23
CA PHE A 8 -10.61 -36.13 -0.07
C PHE A 8 -10.07 -35.35 -1.27
N GLN A 9 -10.40 -35.76 -2.49
CA GLN A 9 -10.03 -35.03 -3.70
C GLN A 9 -10.56 -33.60 -3.67
N GLN A 10 -11.83 -33.41 -3.29
CA GLN A 10 -12.44 -32.09 -3.18
C GLN A 10 -11.72 -31.21 -2.16
N SER A 11 -11.39 -31.76 -1.00
CA SER A 11 -10.67 -31.03 0.06
C SER A 11 -9.25 -30.60 -0.38
N LEU A 12 -8.55 -31.45 -1.13
CA LEU A 12 -7.25 -31.12 -1.72
C LEU A 12 -7.34 -30.00 -2.74
N ILE A 13 -8.32 -30.05 -3.65
CA ILE A 13 -8.56 -28.99 -4.65
C ILE A 13 -8.83 -27.65 -3.96
N GLU A 14 -9.66 -27.64 -2.91
CA GLU A 14 -9.91 -26.42 -2.14
C GLU A 14 -8.64 -25.89 -1.47
N LEU A 15 -7.80 -26.78 -0.93
CA LEU A 15 -6.54 -26.39 -0.30
C LEU A 15 -5.56 -25.77 -1.32
N GLU A 16 -5.46 -26.36 -2.51
CA GLU A 16 -4.67 -25.83 -3.62
C GLU A 16 -5.16 -24.44 -4.05
N ASN A 17 -6.47 -24.27 -4.24
CA ASN A 17 -7.07 -22.97 -4.57
C ASN A 17 -6.76 -21.91 -3.51
N GLU A 18 -6.84 -22.27 -2.22
CA GLU A 18 -6.50 -21.33 -1.14
C GLU A 18 -5.00 -21.00 -1.09
N ALA A 19 -4.14 -21.97 -1.40
CA ALA A 19 -2.70 -21.75 -1.51
C ALA A 19 -2.35 -20.83 -2.70
N GLU A 20 -3.03 -20.96 -3.84
CA GLU A 20 -2.87 -20.06 -4.98
C GLU A 20 -3.31 -18.64 -4.63
N HIS A 21 -4.47 -18.47 -3.99
CA HIS A 21 -4.93 -17.15 -3.53
C HIS A 21 -3.94 -16.51 -2.55
N LEU A 22 -3.36 -17.28 -1.62
CA LEU A 22 -2.34 -16.80 -0.70
C LEU A 22 -1.08 -16.37 -1.44
N LEU A 23 -0.63 -17.15 -2.43
CA LEU A 23 0.54 -16.83 -3.25
C LEU A 23 0.35 -15.52 -4.01
N LEU A 24 -0.80 -15.35 -4.67
CA LEU A 24 -1.15 -14.12 -5.38
C LEU A 24 -1.18 -12.91 -4.43
N ALA A 25 -1.80 -13.05 -3.26
CA ALA A 25 -1.85 -11.98 -2.27
C ALA A 25 -0.47 -11.58 -1.75
N ARG A 26 0.44 -12.54 -1.53
CA ARG A 26 1.82 -12.26 -1.13
C ARG A 26 2.60 -11.51 -2.21
N ASN A 27 2.42 -11.87 -3.48
CA ASN A 27 3.03 -11.13 -4.58
C ASN A 27 2.49 -9.69 -4.63
N GLN A 28 1.18 -9.50 -4.45
CA GLN A 28 0.58 -8.18 -4.39
C GLN A 28 1.11 -7.33 -3.22
N VAL A 29 1.46 -7.93 -2.08
CA VAL A 29 2.09 -7.20 -0.97
C VAL A 29 3.40 -6.54 -1.41
N ILE A 30 4.19 -7.24 -2.22
CA ILE A 30 5.47 -6.73 -2.72
C ILE A 30 5.25 -5.57 -3.69
N GLU A 31 4.32 -5.71 -4.64
CA GLU A 31 4.03 -4.64 -5.59
C GLU A 31 3.46 -3.40 -4.90
N ASN A 32 2.51 -3.58 -3.97
CA ASN A 32 1.98 -2.47 -3.17
C ASN A 32 3.07 -1.79 -2.33
N ASP A 33 4.05 -2.54 -1.83
CA ASP A 33 5.16 -1.95 -1.07
C ASP A 33 6.07 -1.08 -1.95
N LYS A 34 6.33 -1.49 -3.20
CA LYS A 34 7.07 -0.68 -4.17
C LYS A 34 6.35 0.64 -4.43
N GLU A 35 5.05 0.61 -4.70
CA GLU A 35 4.25 1.83 -4.92
C GLU A 35 4.24 2.73 -3.69
N ARG A 36 4.01 2.15 -2.51
CA ARG A 36 4.02 2.88 -1.24
C ARG A 36 5.37 3.55 -0.98
N ASN A 37 6.47 2.85 -1.25
CA ASN A 37 7.80 3.42 -1.06
C ASN A 37 8.07 4.55 -2.06
N GLY A 38 7.75 4.34 -3.35
CA GLY A 38 7.90 5.38 -4.37
C GLY A 38 7.11 6.65 -4.07
N ASN A 39 5.85 6.51 -3.62
CA ASN A 39 5.02 7.65 -3.23
C ASN A 39 5.57 8.37 -1.98
N ARG A 40 6.08 7.61 -1.00
CA ARG A 40 6.75 8.18 0.18
C ARG A 40 8.02 8.96 -0.18
N GLU A 41 8.81 8.46 -1.12
CA GLU A 41 9.99 9.14 -1.64
C GLU A 41 9.62 10.43 -2.36
N ALA A 42 8.59 10.42 -3.22
CA ALA A 42 8.07 11.61 -3.88
C ALA A 42 7.61 12.67 -2.87
N LEU A 43 6.83 12.28 -1.86
CA LEU A 43 6.44 13.16 -0.76
C LEU A 43 7.65 13.73 0.00
N THR A 44 8.66 12.91 0.23
CA THR A 44 9.89 13.35 0.90
C THR A 44 10.65 14.37 0.06
N ALA A 45 10.70 14.19 -1.26
CA ALA A 45 11.30 15.14 -2.19
C ALA A 45 10.56 16.49 -2.20
N LEU A 46 9.22 16.47 -2.25
CA LEU A 46 8.40 17.68 -2.17
C LEU A 46 8.63 18.41 -0.84
N ARG A 47 8.62 17.70 0.29
CA ARG A 47 8.88 18.28 1.62
C ARG A 47 10.27 18.91 1.71
N LYS A 48 11.31 18.25 1.17
CA LYS A 48 12.67 18.82 1.09
C LYS A 48 12.69 20.12 0.28
N ARG A 49 12.02 20.16 -0.88
CA ARG A 49 11.92 21.35 -1.72
C ARG A 49 11.17 22.49 -1.02
N ALA A 50 10.07 22.17 -0.34
CA ALA A 50 9.29 23.12 0.45
C ALA A 50 9.94 23.51 1.79
N ARG A 51 11.03 22.83 2.20
CA ARG A 51 11.67 22.94 3.52
C ARG A 51 10.68 22.72 4.67
N THR A 52 9.75 21.79 4.48
CA THR A 52 8.78 21.37 5.50
C THR A 52 9.15 20.00 6.07
N THR A 53 8.77 19.73 7.33
CA THR A 53 8.81 18.37 7.88
C THR A 53 7.41 17.93 8.28
N LYS A 54 7.18 16.61 8.40
CA LYS A 54 5.87 16.03 8.72
C LYS A 54 5.29 16.50 10.07
N THR A 55 6.14 17.02 10.98
CA THR A 55 5.78 17.50 12.33
C THR A 55 6.08 18.98 12.55
N SER A 56 6.73 19.67 11.61
CA SER A 56 7.14 21.07 11.80
C SER A 56 6.64 21.94 10.66
N ILE A 57 5.33 22.17 10.64
CA ILE A 57 4.91 23.55 10.40
C ILE A 57 5.34 24.25 11.69
N LYS A 58 6.37 25.10 11.63
CA LYS A 58 6.59 26.04 12.74
C LYS A 58 5.24 26.68 13.02
N SER A 59 4.77 26.61 14.26
CA SER A 59 3.49 27.21 14.66
C SER A 59 3.36 28.55 13.95
N PRO A 60 2.19 28.90 13.36
CA PRO A 60 2.00 30.19 12.71
C PRO A 60 2.58 31.35 13.55
N PHE A 61 2.47 31.23 14.88
CA PHE A 61 3.04 32.15 15.86
C PHE A 61 4.57 32.28 15.82
N GLU A 62 5.31 31.18 15.64
CA GLU A 62 6.78 31.15 15.63
C GLU A 62 7.36 31.77 14.34
N SER A 63 6.61 31.70 13.22
CA SER A 63 6.96 32.41 11.99
C SER A 63 6.62 33.90 12.09
N ILE A 64 5.46 34.24 12.67
CA ILE A 64 5.03 35.63 12.90
C ILE A 64 6.00 36.38 13.82
N MET A 65 6.44 35.77 14.93
CA MET A 65 7.39 36.36 15.88
C MET A 65 8.76 36.67 15.27
N LYS A 66 9.15 35.99 14.18
CA LYS A 66 10.44 36.20 13.52
C LYS A 66 10.46 37.45 12.62
N ASP A 67 9.29 37.86 12.12
CA ASP A 67 9.14 38.98 11.19
C ASP A 67 8.76 40.30 11.90
N ILE A 68 8.11 40.24 13.07
CA ILE A 68 7.76 41.41 13.89
C ILE A 68 8.99 42.24 14.31
N GLY A 69 10.15 41.60 14.50
CA GLY A 69 11.38 42.28 14.90
C GLY A 69 12.21 42.90 13.77
N LYS A 70 11.84 42.69 12.49
CA LYS A 70 12.72 43.03 11.34
C LYS A 70 12.17 44.06 10.37
N SER A 71 10.90 44.45 10.44
CA SER A 71 10.33 45.39 9.47
C SER A 71 9.62 46.56 10.15
N GLY A 72 10.25 47.74 10.11
CA GLY A 72 9.63 49.03 10.39
C GLY A 72 8.67 49.51 9.28
N SER A 73 7.92 48.59 8.65
CA SER A 73 7.01 48.91 7.55
C SER A 73 5.56 48.64 7.94
N ARG A 74 4.74 49.70 7.95
CA ARG A 74 3.30 49.69 8.27
C ARG A 74 2.42 48.99 7.20
N THR A 75 3.01 48.42 6.15
CA THR A 75 2.30 47.84 5.00
C THR A 75 2.50 46.32 4.83
N ALA A 76 3.27 45.67 5.70
CA ALA A 76 3.38 44.21 5.69
C ALA A 76 2.11 43.58 6.31
N PRO A 77 1.52 42.52 5.70
CA PRO A 77 0.40 41.80 6.29
C PRO A 77 0.76 41.28 7.69
N LEU A 78 -0.02 41.61 8.70
CA LEU A 78 0.21 41.21 10.10
C LEU A 78 0.12 39.68 10.31
N VAL A 79 -0.54 38.98 9.38
CA VAL A 79 -0.69 37.53 9.37
C VAL A 79 -0.42 37.05 7.95
N LYS A 80 0.62 36.24 7.75
CA LYS A 80 0.81 35.46 6.53
C LYS A 80 0.19 34.08 6.77
N GLU A 81 -0.87 33.75 6.05
CA GLU A 81 -1.41 32.40 6.07
C GLU A 81 -0.36 31.43 5.49
N ILE A 82 0.03 30.45 6.30
CA ILE A 82 1.00 29.43 5.93
C ILE A 82 0.22 28.16 5.62
N CYS A 83 0.44 27.58 4.45
CA CYS A 83 -0.21 26.33 4.06
C CYS A 83 0.21 25.22 5.04
N GLY A 84 -0.77 24.52 5.64
CA GLY A 84 -0.47 23.41 6.55
C GLY A 84 0.31 22.28 5.88
N THR A 85 0.15 22.08 4.57
CA THR A 85 0.86 21.03 3.84
C THR A 85 2.19 21.52 3.26
N CYS A 86 2.21 22.73 2.67
CA CYS A 86 3.35 23.24 1.90
C CYS A 86 4.23 24.25 2.66
N GLY A 87 3.84 24.63 3.88
CA GLY A 87 4.56 25.63 4.66
C GLY A 87 4.61 26.98 3.96
N ASN A 88 5.80 27.59 3.94
CA ASN A 88 6.05 28.89 3.33
C ASN A 88 6.47 28.79 1.84
N HIS A 89 6.35 27.61 1.24
CA HIS A 89 6.65 27.39 -0.17
C HIS A 89 5.52 27.91 -1.07
N ASP A 90 5.85 28.29 -2.31
CA ASP A 90 4.85 28.77 -3.27
C ASP A 90 3.93 27.62 -3.69
N GLU A 91 2.67 27.68 -3.24
CA GLU A 91 1.64 26.70 -3.55
C GLU A 91 1.32 26.60 -5.04
N LYS A 92 1.55 27.68 -5.80
CA LYS A 92 1.25 27.79 -7.24
C LYS A 92 2.43 27.39 -8.12
N GLU A 93 3.58 27.08 -7.54
CA GLU A 93 4.75 26.66 -8.30
C GLU A 93 4.39 25.42 -9.14
N LYS A 94 4.63 25.51 -10.44
CA LYS A 94 4.32 24.42 -11.37
C LYS A 94 5.19 23.21 -11.10
N THR A 95 4.54 22.06 -10.89
CA THR A 95 5.22 20.79 -10.58
C THR A 95 4.70 19.71 -11.52
N TRP A 96 5.63 18.96 -12.10
CA TRP A 96 5.32 17.81 -12.92
C TRP A 96 5.08 16.60 -12.04
N MET A 97 3.98 15.89 -12.30
CA MET A 97 3.72 14.59 -11.71
C MET A 97 3.17 13.63 -12.75
N MET A 98 3.49 12.35 -12.57
CA MET A 98 2.81 11.25 -13.26
C MET A 98 1.60 10.84 -12.42
N PHE A 99 0.43 10.70 -13.03
CA PHE A 99 -0.75 10.25 -12.31
C PHE A 99 -0.66 8.75 -12.02
N PRO A 100 -0.85 8.31 -10.75
CA PRO A 100 -0.77 6.89 -10.40
C PRO A 100 -1.74 6.03 -11.22
N GLY A 101 -1.26 4.89 -11.71
CA GLY A 101 -2.06 3.97 -12.53
C GLY A 101 -2.31 4.45 -13.97
N SER A 102 -1.55 5.44 -14.45
CA SER A 102 -1.63 5.94 -15.83
C SER A 102 -0.26 6.38 -16.35
N ASP A 103 -0.12 6.43 -17.67
CA ASP A 103 1.08 6.96 -18.34
C ASP A 103 0.96 8.47 -18.63
N VAL A 104 0.17 9.19 -17.84
CA VAL A 104 -0.13 10.61 -18.06
C VAL A 104 0.69 11.48 -17.12
N PHE A 105 1.46 12.39 -17.71
CA PHE A 105 2.16 13.46 -17.00
C PHE A 105 1.34 14.75 -17.05
N ALA A 106 1.21 15.42 -15.92
CA ALA A 106 0.59 16.73 -15.84
C ALA A 106 1.44 17.71 -15.06
N CYS A 107 1.38 18.96 -15.50
CA CYS A 107 1.97 20.09 -14.83
C CYS A 107 0.89 20.80 -14.02
N ILE A 108 0.88 20.59 -12.71
CA ILE A 108 -0.14 21.12 -11.81
C ILE A 108 0.51 21.93 -10.67
N PRO A 109 -0.24 22.73 -9.92
CA PRO A 109 0.31 23.45 -8.77
C PRO A 109 0.98 22.53 -7.75
N PHE A 110 2.03 23.01 -7.10
CA PHE A 110 2.79 22.28 -6.08
C PHE A 110 1.87 21.77 -4.97
N HIS A 111 0.96 22.61 -4.48
CA HIS A 111 0.03 22.21 -3.43
C HIS A 111 -0.88 21.07 -3.87
N ALA A 112 -1.42 21.12 -5.10
CA ALA A 112 -2.24 20.06 -5.65
C ALA A 112 -1.45 18.73 -5.74
N THR A 113 -0.21 18.79 -6.22
CA THR A 113 0.68 17.62 -6.28
C THR A 113 0.89 17.03 -4.88
N HIS A 114 1.22 17.87 -3.91
CA HIS A 114 1.49 17.44 -2.54
C HIS A 114 0.25 16.77 -1.91
N THR A 115 -0.92 17.40 -2.03
CA THR A 115 -2.19 16.87 -1.49
C THR A 115 -2.62 15.57 -2.16
N ILE A 116 -2.43 15.43 -3.48
CA ILE A 116 -2.76 14.19 -4.19
C ILE A 116 -1.88 13.04 -3.70
N LEU A 117 -0.56 13.24 -3.61
CA LEU A 117 0.36 12.21 -3.13
C LEU A 117 0.13 11.86 -1.66
N ASP A 118 -0.26 12.82 -0.82
CA ASP A 118 -0.53 12.58 0.61
C ASP A 118 -1.81 11.76 0.79
N LYS A 119 -2.90 12.11 0.09
CA LYS A 119 -4.13 11.29 0.07
C LYS A 119 -3.89 9.89 -0.52
N TYR A 120 -3.06 9.81 -1.56
CA TYR A 120 -2.71 8.53 -2.15
C TYR A 120 -1.88 7.68 -1.18
N GLN A 121 -0.98 8.28 -0.39
CA GLN A 121 -0.24 7.61 0.66
C GLN A 121 -1.17 6.97 1.70
N GLU A 122 -2.19 7.71 2.16
CA GLU A 122 -3.17 7.21 3.12
C GLU A 122 -3.94 6.00 2.55
N ARG A 123 -4.35 6.08 1.27
CA ARG A 123 -5.00 4.97 0.58
C ARG A 123 -4.10 3.73 0.51
N LEU A 124 -2.85 3.90 0.08
CA LEU A 124 -1.87 2.81 -0.02
C LEU A 124 -1.61 2.15 1.35
N GLU A 125 -1.55 2.94 2.42
CA GLU A 125 -1.37 2.42 3.78
C GLU A 125 -2.59 1.62 4.26
N TYR A 126 -3.80 2.09 3.94
CA TYR A 126 -5.04 1.35 4.23
C TYR A 126 -5.11 0.03 3.46
N GLU A 127 -4.87 0.07 2.15
CA GLU A 127 -4.89 -1.11 1.27
C GLU A 127 -3.82 -2.14 1.69
N ALA A 128 -2.63 -1.68 2.05
CA ALA A 128 -1.57 -2.56 2.57
C ALA A 128 -1.99 -3.28 3.85
N LYS A 129 -2.63 -2.58 4.81
CA LYS A 129 -3.15 -3.20 6.04
C LYS A 129 -4.24 -4.21 5.74
N LYS A 130 -5.18 -3.88 4.85
CA LYS A 130 -6.25 -4.78 4.42
C LYS A 130 -5.67 -6.06 3.79
N LEU A 131 -4.70 -5.92 2.90
CA LEU A 131 -4.05 -7.06 2.25
C LEU A 131 -3.25 -7.91 3.25
N GLN A 132 -2.56 -7.30 4.21
CA GLN A 132 -1.88 -8.04 5.28
C GLN A 132 -2.86 -8.86 6.13
N SER A 133 -4.03 -8.30 6.46
CA SER A 133 -5.08 -9.05 7.17
C SER A 133 -5.57 -10.23 6.35
N TYR A 134 -5.81 -10.05 5.05
CA TYR A 134 -6.20 -11.12 4.14
C TYR A 134 -5.14 -12.24 4.05
N VAL A 135 -3.87 -11.89 3.93
CA VAL A 135 -2.76 -12.86 3.92
C VAL A 135 -2.72 -13.67 5.22
N LYS A 136 -2.95 -13.02 6.37
CA LYS A 136 -3.01 -13.71 7.67
C LYS A 136 -4.17 -14.68 7.75
N GLU A 137 -5.36 -14.26 7.32
CA GLU A 137 -6.57 -15.08 7.28
C GLU A 137 -6.37 -16.32 6.42
N LYS A 138 -5.87 -16.16 5.18
CA LYS A 138 -5.59 -17.29 4.28
C LYS A 138 -4.51 -18.22 4.82
N THR A 139 -3.45 -17.66 5.42
CA THR A 139 -2.41 -18.47 6.07
C THR A 139 -2.98 -19.29 7.24
N PHE A 140 -3.87 -18.69 8.03
CA PHE A 140 -4.54 -19.37 9.13
C PHE A 140 -5.45 -20.51 8.64
N LEU A 141 -6.28 -20.26 7.62
CA LEU A 141 -7.15 -21.28 7.01
C LEU A 141 -6.35 -22.50 6.49
N ILE A 142 -5.23 -22.26 5.80
CA ILE A 142 -4.34 -23.34 5.33
C ILE A 142 -3.73 -24.08 6.51
N SER A 143 -3.32 -23.37 7.57
CA SER A 143 -2.78 -23.99 8.78
C SER A 143 -3.80 -24.88 9.50
N GLU A 144 -5.07 -24.48 9.57
CA GLU A 144 -6.15 -25.30 10.13
C GLU A 144 -6.40 -26.56 9.28
N LYS A 145 -6.34 -26.42 7.95
CA LYS A 145 -6.41 -27.56 7.03
C LYS A 145 -5.17 -28.46 7.08
N GLY A 146 -4.07 -28.04 7.73
CA GLY A 146 -2.86 -28.84 7.93
C GLY A 146 -3.09 -30.18 8.65
N VAL A 147 -4.18 -30.29 9.43
CA VAL A 147 -4.64 -31.56 10.03
C VAL A 147 -4.94 -32.64 8.97
N LEU A 148 -5.26 -32.25 7.72
CA LEU A 148 -5.41 -33.18 6.60
C LEU A 148 -4.11 -33.93 6.29
N ALA A 149 -2.94 -33.33 6.51
CA ALA A 149 -1.65 -34.00 6.29
C ALA A 149 -1.46 -35.17 7.26
N ASP A 150 -1.99 -35.09 8.48
CA ASP A 150 -1.96 -36.17 9.46
C ASP A 150 -2.95 -37.30 9.12
N MET A 151 -4.01 -36.99 8.36
CA MET A 151 -5.01 -37.97 7.92
C MET A 151 -4.66 -38.66 6.59
N ILE A 152 -3.81 -38.06 5.77
CA ILE A 152 -3.46 -38.57 4.44
C ILE A 152 -2.18 -39.42 4.55
N SER A 153 -2.35 -40.73 4.64
CA SER A 153 -1.20 -41.64 4.56
C SER A 153 -0.55 -41.59 3.16
N PRO A 154 0.77 -41.83 3.05
CA PRO A 154 1.44 -41.96 1.75
C PRO A 154 0.83 -43.03 0.83
N GLY A 155 0.10 -44.00 1.37
CA GLY A 155 -0.65 -45.00 0.60
C GLY A 155 -1.83 -44.40 -0.17
N VAL A 156 -2.55 -43.45 0.43
CA VAL A 156 -3.69 -42.74 -0.20
C VAL A 156 -3.20 -41.78 -1.28
N LEU A 157 -2.09 -41.07 -1.03
CA LEU A 157 -1.46 -40.24 -2.08
C LEU A 157 -1.03 -41.06 -3.28
N ARG A 158 -0.46 -42.26 -3.06
CA ARG A 158 -0.08 -43.15 -4.15
C ARG A 158 -1.28 -43.64 -4.96
N SER A 159 -2.41 -43.97 -4.32
CA SER A 159 -3.61 -44.43 -5.04
C SER A 159 -4.28 -43.32 -5.86
N LEU A 160 -4.13 -42.06 -5.46
CA LEU A 160 -4.59 -40.89 -6.22
C LEU A 160 -3.75 -40.61 -7.47
N VAL A 161 -2.43 -40.89 -7.42
CA VAL A 161 -1.49 -40.58 -8.52
C VAL A 161 -1.34 -41.75 -9.49
N THR A 162 -1.56 -42.99 -9.06
CA THR A 162 -1.52 -44.15 -9.96
C THR A 162 -2.69 -44.13 -10.93
N LEU A 163 -2.44 -43.74 -12.18
CA LEU A 163 -3.35 -43.94 -13.30
C LEU A 163 -3.65 -45.44 -13.43
N THR A 164 -4.91 -45.82 -13.23
CA THR A 164 -5.36 -47.16 -13.62
C THR A 164 -5.59 -47.13 -15.12
N ASP A 165 -4.55 -47.47 -15.89
CA ASP A 165 -4.71 -47.83 -17.30
C ASP A 165 -5.62 -49.06 -17.35
N LYS A 166 -6.91 -48.83 -17.57
CA LYS A 166 -7.83 -49.89 -17.92
C LYS A 166 -7.59 -50.20 -19.40
N PRO A 167 -7.17 -51.42 -19.78
CA PRO A 167 -7.09 -51.81 -21.18
C PRO A 167 -8.48 -51.71 -21.80
N LYS A 168 -8.56 -51.11 -23.00
CA LYS A 168 -9.78 -50.98 -23.82
C LYS A 168 -10.29 -52.34 -24.27
#